data_AF-A0A430RMP5-F1
#
_entry.id   AF-A0A430RMP5-F1
#
_cell.length_a   1.000
_cell.length_b   1.000
_cell.length_c   1.000
_cell.angle_alpha   90.00
_cell.angle_beta   90.00
_cell.angle_gamma   90.00
#
_symmetry.space_group_name_H-M   'P 1'
#
loop_
_entity.id
_entity.type
_entity.pdbx_description
1 polymer ?
#
loop_
_entity_poly.entity_id
_entity_poly.type
_entity_poly.pdbx_seq_one_letter_code
_entity_poly.pdbx_strand_id
1 'polypeptide(L)' 'MEDKRRILEMVREGVLTSEEALELLSVLEERDLAGGERPPVEASQVFAPQGFQVQVQAFGASLEVVGAY' A
#
# COMPACT_ATOMS: atom_id res chain seq x y z
N MET A 1 -9.57 -11.83 2.79
CA MET A 1 -8.88 -13.01 3.38
C MET A 1 -9.23 -14.33 2.69
N GLU A 2 -10.48 -14.56 2.28
CA GLU A 2 -10.90 -15.80 1.62
C GLU A 2 -10.27 -15.99 0.22
N ASP A 3 -10.06 -14.90 -0.52
CA ASP A 3 -9.47 -14.93 -1.88
C ASP A 3 -8.01 -15.40 -1.89
N LYS A 4 -7.20 -14.97 -0.92
CA LYS A 4 -5.80 -15.41 -0.78
C LYS A 4 -5.71 -16.91 -0.50
N ARG A 5 -6.59 -17.44 0.35
CA ARG A 5 -6.66 -18.88 0.65
C ARG A 5 -7.04 -19.67 -0.60
N ARG A 6 -8.02 -19.17 -1.37
CA ARG A 6 -8.48 -19.80 -2.60
C ARG A 6 -7.38 -19.88 -3.68
N ILE A 7 -6.59 -18.82 -3.85
CA ILE A 7 -5.47 -18.81 -4.80
C ILE A 7 -4.43 -19.87 -4.42
N LEU A 8 -4.08 -19.98 -3.14
CA LEU A 8 -3.10 -20.96 -2.67
C LEU A 8 -3.58 -22.42 -2.83
N GLU A 9 -4.88 -22.68 -2.67
CA GLU A 9 -5.44 -24.01 -2.94
C GLU A 9 -5.38 -24.35 -4.44
N MET A 10 -5.65 -23.40 -5.33
CA MET A 10 -5.54 -23.61 -6.77
C MET A 10 -4.10 -23.94 -7.22
N VAL A 11 -3.08 -23.35 -6.57
CA VAL A 11 -1.67 -23.74 -6.80
C VAL A 11 -1.40 -25.16 -6.31
N ARG A 12 -1.94 -25.53 -5.15
CA ARG A 12 -1.80 -26.87 -4.58
C ARG A 12 -2.45 -27.94 -5.44
N GLU A 13 -3.57 -27.63 -6.08
CA GLU A 13 -4.26 -28.50 -7.04
C GLU A 13 -3.63 -28.48 -8.44
N GLY A 14 -2.61 -27.63 -8.67
CA GLY A 14 -1.93 -27.50 -9.95
C GLY A 14 -2.74 -26.78 -11.04
N VAL A 15 -3.81 -26.08 -10.65
CA VAL A 15 -4.67 -25.29 -11.53
C VAL A 15 -4.00 -23.96 -11.91
N LEU A 16 -3.16 -23.43 -11.01
CA LEU A 16 -2.36 -22.22 -11.22
C LEU A 16 -0.89 -22.54 -11.03
N THR A 17 -0.04 -21.90 -11.83
CA THR A 17 1.40 -21.88 -11.57
C THR A 17 1.73 -20.93 -10.42
N SER A 18 2.89 -21.12 -9.80
CA SER A 18 3.38 -20.24 -8.74
C SER A 18 3.53 -18.78 -9.19
N GLU A 19 3.88 -18.55 -10.46
CA GLU A 19 4.03 -17.22 -11.04
C GLU A 19 2.67 -16.52 -11.20
N GLU A 20 1.69 -17.20 -11.81
CA GLU A 20 0.33 -16.65 -11.98
C GLU A 20 -0.33 -16.36 -10.62
N ALA A 21 -0.10 -17.21 -9.61
CA ALA A 21 -0.60 -16.98 -8.27
C ALA A 21 0.03 -15.76 -7.59
N LEU A 22 1.32 -15.52 -7.80
CA LEU A 22 2.01 -14.32 -7.27
C LEU A 22 1.47 -13.03 -7.89
N GLU A 23 1.16 -13.03 -9.18
CA GLU A 23 0.52 -11.89 -9.85
C GLU A 23 -0.88 -11.61 -9.27
N LEU A 24 -1.70 -12.65 -9.11
CA LEU A 24 -3.05 -12.52 -8.55
C LEU A 24 -3.03 -12.04 -7.08
N LEU A 25 -2.06 -12.50 -6.29
CA LEU A 25 -1.87 -12.03 -4.92
C LEU A 25 -1.40 -10.58 -4.86
N SER A 26 -0.51 -10.15 -5.76
CA SER A 26 -0.06 -8.75 -5.83
C SER A 26 -1.23 -7.81 -6.14
N VAL A 27 -2.12 -8.19 -7.07
CA VAL A 27 -3.32 -7.40 -7.39
C VAL A 27 -4.27 -7.32 -6.19
N LEU A 28 -4.42 -8.40 -5.41
CA LEU A 28 -5.22 -8.37 -4.19
C LEU A 28 -4.62 -7.43 -3.14
N GLU A 29 -3.30 -7.43 -2.95
CA GLU A 29 -2.61 -6.50 -2.06
C GLU A 29 -2.72 -5.05 -2.55
N GLU A 30 -2.62 -4.80 -3.86
CA GLU A 30 -2.83 -3.48 -4.44
C GLU A 30 -4.26 -2.96 -4.26
N ARG A 31 -5.26 -3.85 -4.31
CA ARG A 31 -6.67 -3.51 -4.01
C ARG A 31 -6.91 -3.30 -2.53
N ASP A 32 -6.23 -4.04 -1.66
CA ASP A 32 -6.26 -3.84 -0.21
C ASP A 32 -5.55 -2.53 0.17
N LEU A 33 -4.52 -2.10 -0.60
CA LEU A 33 -3.85 -0.81 -0.45
C LEU A 33 -4.67 0.35 -1.06
N ALA A 34 -5.37 0.12 -2.18
CA ALA A 34 -6.22 1.12 -2.81
C ALA A 34 -7.56 1.31 -2.08
N GLY A 35 -8.04 0.28 -1.37
CA GLY A 35 -9.14 0.35 -0.40
C GLY A 35 -8.68 0.52 1.04
N GLY A 36 -7.36 0.53 1.26
CA GLY A 36 -6.72 0.60 2.55
C GLY A 36 -6.82 2.02 3.07
N GLU A 37 -7.59 2.18 4.14
CA GLU A 37 -7.50 3.34 5.01
C GLU A 37 -6.02 3.66 5.17
N ARG A 38 -5.58 4.83 4.64
CA ARG A 38 -4.19 5.25 4.75
C ARG A 38 -3.79 5.01 6.20
N PRO A 39 -2.62 4.38 6.46
CA PRO A 39 -2.15 4.20 7.83
C PRO A 39 -2.34 5.54 8.56
N PRO A 40 -2.88 5.55 9.79
CA PRO A 40 -3.16 6.79 10.48
C PRO A 40 -1.87 7.62 10.51
N VAL A 41 -1.99 8.91 10.17
CA VAL A 41 -0.86 9.83 10.19
C VAL A 41 -0.31 9.86 11.61
N GLU A 42 0.91 9.36 11.80
CA GLU A 42 1.53 9.33 13.13
C GLU A 42 2.10 10.69 13.49
N ALA A 43 2.59 11.42 12.49
CA ALA A 43 3.06 12.80 12.65
C ALA A 43 2.81 13.60 11.36
N SER A 44 2.39 14.85 11.53
CA SER A 44 2.31 15.83 10.45
C SER A 44 3.10 17.06 10.83
N GLN A 45 3.99 17.51 9.95
CA GLN A 45 4.79 18.70 10.15
C GLN A 45 4.76 19.58 8.90
N VAL A 46 4.60 20.88 9.12
CA VAL A 46 4.66 21.89 8.07
C VAL A 46 6.01 22.60 8.16
N PHE A 47 6.75 22.58 7.06
CA PHE A 47 8.01 23.31 6.90
C PHE A 47 7.76 24.51 5.99
N ALA A 48 8.33 25.67 6.33
CA ALA A 48 8.21 26.88 5.50
C ALA A 48 9.58 27.42 5.05
N PRO A 49 10.41 26.64 4.31
CA PRO A 49 11.68 27.15 3.82
C PRO A 49 11.45 28.22 2.75
N GLN A 50 12.02 29.41 2.95
CA GLN A 50 12.11 30.46 1.94
C GLN A 50 10.76 30.92 1.35
N GLY A 51 9.69 30.83 2.15
CA GLY A 51 8.34 31.29 1.76
C GLY A 51 7.48 30.25 1.04
N PHE A 52 8.00 29.04 0.79
CA PHE A 52 7.22 27.89 0.32
C PHE A 52 6.82 27.04 1.51
N GLN A 53 5.54 26.67 1.60
CA GLN A 53 5.05 25.77 2.63
C GLN A 53 5.00 24.35 2.10
N VAL A 54 5.66 23.43 2.80
CA VAL A 54 5.73 22.00 2.50
C VAL A 54 5.12 21.25 3.67
N GLN A 55 4.07 20.48 3.41
CA GLN A 55 3.51 19.58 4.42
C GLN A 55 4.05 18.16 4.23
N VAL A 56 4.64 17.63 5.30
CA VAL A 56 5.16 16.26 5.37
C VAL A 56 4.32 15.46 6.36
N GLN A 57 3.93 14.25 5.96
CA GLN A 57 3.24 13.29 6.80
C GLN A 57 4.09 12.03 6.95
N ALA A 58 4.13 11.49 8.17
CA ALA A 58 4.82 10.26 8.50
C ALA A 58 3.82 9.12 8.72
N PHE A 59 4.17 7.96 8.16
CA PHE A 59 3.41 6.72 8.21
C PHE A 59 4.36 5.53 8.43
N GLY A 60 4.48 5.06 9.67
CA GLY A 60 5.46 4.05 10.06
C GLY A 60 6.89 4.50 9.76
N ALA A 61 7.58 3.74 8.91
CA ALA A 61 8.93 4.06 8.42
C ALA A 61 8.95 4.88 7.12
N SER A 62 7.79 5.36 6.66
CA SER A 62 7.63 6.10 5.40
C SER A 62 7.32 7.58 5.64
N LEU A 63 7.78 8.44 4.74
CA LEU A 63 7.48 9.88 4.71
C LEU A 63 6.85 10.25 3.36
N GLU A 64 5.77 11.01 3.38
CA GLU A 64 5.08 11.51 2.19
C GLU A 64 5.00 13.04 2.21
N VAL A 65 5.22 13.66 1.05
CA VAL A 65 5.01 15.11 0.84
C VAL A 65 3.65 15.30 0.18
N VAL A 66 2.70 15.86 0.93
CA VAL A 66 1.28 15.96 0.52
C VAL A 66 0.90 17.30 -0.10
N GLY A 67 1.77 18.32 -0.03
CA GLY A 67 1.50 19.61 -0.65
C GLY A 67 2.68 20.57 -0.59
N ALA A 68 2.81 21.38 -1.64
CA ALA A 68 3.73 22.52 -1.74
C ALA A 68 2.91 23.74 -2.23
N TYR A 69 2.88 24.82 -1.46
CA TYR A 69 2.12 26.04 -1.78
C TYR A 69 2.88 27.31 -1.39
#